data_AF-T0ZAB7-F1
#
_entry.id   AF-T0ZAB7-F1
#
_cell.length_a   1.000
_cell.length_b   1.000
_cell.length_c   1.000
_cell.angle_alpha   90.00
_cell.angle_beta   90.00
_cell.angle_gamma   90.00
#
_symmetry.space_group_name_H-M   'P 1'
#
loop_
_entity.id
_entity.type
_entity.pdbx_description
1 polymer ?
#
loop_
_entity_poly.entity_id
_entity_poly.type
_entity_poly.pdbx_seq_one_letter_code
_entity_poly.pdbx_strand_id
1 'polypeptide(L)'
;MKQNVELKGMGGWLSFFVFALCILGPLLELGGLTSGFKSEEHRLAGTQLAETWHSFERLSWGVFDLTVALRWFAGFFLTKVFRPASVRLAITVLFLVPFISSIGTGVAFYHIYGEYMPGTLGGSFKGLVSAAIWATYLNRSKRVRNTYYTGVKAD
;
A
#
# COMPACT_ATOMS: atom_id res chain seq x y z
N MET A 1 -4.19 43.28 -6.84
CA MET A 1 -3.68 42.06 -6.16
C MET A 1 -4.71 40.97 -6.32
N LYS A 2 -4.44 39.92 -7.12
CA LYS A 2 -5.34 38.77 -7.21
C LYS A 2 -5.32 38.05 -5.86
N GLN A 3 -6.44 38.03 -5.15
CA GLN A 3 -6.62 37.12 -4.02
C GLN A 3 -6.35 35.71 -4.53
N ASN A 4 -5.25 35.10 -4.08
CA ASN A 4 -5.00 33.69 -4.32
C ASN A 4 -6.15 32.97 -3.62
N VAL A 5 -7.14 32.51 -4.38
CA VAL A 5 -8.17 31.61 -3.87
C VAL A 5 -7.43 30.42 -3.28
N GLU A 6 -7.37 30.35 -1.95
CA GLU A 6 -6.73 29.23 -1.26
C GLU A 6 -7.45 27.97 -1.70
N LEU A 7 -6.79 27.17 -2.53
CA LEU A 7 -7.30 25.88 -2.97
C LEU A 7 -7.42 24.96 -1.74
N LYS A 8 -8.60 24.95 -1.11
CA LYS A 8 -8.97 24.07 0.01
C LYS A 8 -9.71 22.84 -0.51
N GLY A 9 -9.42 21.68 0.06
CA GLY A 9 -10.13 20.43 -0.18
C GLY A 9 -9.39 19.37 -1.00
N MET A 10 -10.07 18.25 -1.20
CA MET A 10 -9.58 17.01 -1.81
C MET A 10 -9.86 16.95 -3.31
N GLY A 11 -9.24 17.84 -4.09
CA GLY A 11 -9.39 17.86 -5.55
C GLY A 11 -8.09 17.54 -6.31
N GLY A 12 -8.24 17.09 -7.56
CA GLY A 12 -7.14 16.91 -8.51
C GLY A 12 -6.16 15.81 -8.13
N TRP A 13 -4.87 16.14 -8.06
CA TRP A 13 -3.80 15.17 -7.75
C TRP A 13 -3.96 14.47 -6.40
N LEU A 14 -4.59 15.12 -5.42
CA LEU A 14 -4.83 14.52 -4.11
C LEU A 14 -5.94 13.46 -4.15
N SER A 15 -7.02 13.69 -4.91
CA SER A 15 -8.06 12.67 -5.10
C SER A 15 -7.54 11.51 -5.94
N PHE A 16 -6.72 11.80 -6.96
CA PHE A 16 -6.04 10.76 -7.73
C PHE A 16 -5.09 9.93 -6.85
N PHE A 17 -4.35 10.56 -5.93
CA PHE A 17 -3.53 9.84 -4.97
C PHE A 17 -4.35 8.87 -4.11
N VAL A 18 -5.47 9.33 -3.54
CA VAL A 18 -6.34 8.48 -2.71
C VAL A 18 -6.91 7.32 -3.52
N PHE A 19 -7.34 7.58 -4.76
CA PHE A 19 -7.79 6.54 -5.68
C PHE A 19 -6.68 5.52 -5.99
N ALA A 20 -5.46 6.01 -6.29
CA ALA A 20 -4.31 5.15 -6.55
C ALA A 20 -3.95 4.30 -5.32
N LEU A 21 -4.02 4.88 -4.13
CA LEU A 21 -3.75 4.18 -2.87
C LEU A 21 -4.81 3.11 -2.57
N CYS A 22 -6.10 3.44 -2.71
CA CYS A 22 -7.19 2.56 -2.25
C CYS A 22 -7.68 1.57 -3.30
N ILE A 23 -7.44 1.82 -4.59
CA ILE A 23 -7.97 1.01 -5.68
C ILE A 23 -6.84 0.45 -6.53
N LEU A 24 -5.99 1.31 -7.13
CA LEU A 24 -4.94 0.81 -8.02
C LEU A 24 -3.91 -0.07 -7.29
N GLY A 25 -3.49 0.33 -6.08
CA GLY A 25 -2.56 -0.45 -5.27
C GLY A 25 -3.05 -1.88 -4.99
N PRO A 26 -4.22 -2.05 -4.36
CA PRO A 26 -4.84 -3.36 -4.15
C PRO A 26 -5.04 -4.15 -5.44
N LEU A 27 -5.46 -3.51 -6.53
CA LEU A 27 -5.71 -4.20 -7.80
C LEU A 27 -4.43 -4.76 -8.42
N LEU A 28 -3.32 -4.00 -8.35
CA LEU A 28 -2.01 -4.47 -8.81
C LEU A 28 -1.48 -5.61 -7.96
N GLU A 29 -1.65 -5.53 -6.63
CA GLU A 29 -1.25 -6.61 -5.72
C GLU A 29 -2.10 -7.87 -5.94
N LEU A 30 -3.41 -7.72 -6.13
CA LEU A 30 -4.33 -8.80 -6.48
C LEU A 30 -3.92 -9.49 -7.80
N GLY A 31 -3.61 -8.72 -8.84
CA GLY A 31 -3.16 -9.26 -10.12
C GLY A 31 -1.84 -10.02 -10.00
N GLY A 32 -0.90 -9.51 -9.20
CA GLY A 32 0.37 -10.20 -8.92
C GLY A 32 0.16 -11.51 -8.14
N LEU A 33 -0.67 -11.47 -7.11
CA LEU A 33 -0.94 -12.61 -6.25
C LEU A 33 -1.68 -13.73 -7.01
N THR A 34 -2.75 -13.37 -7.72
CA THR A 34 -3.54 -14.34 -8.51
C THR A 34 -2.75 -14.94 -9.67
N SER A 35 -1.91 -14.16 -10.36
CA SER A 35 -1.08 -14.70 -11.44
C SER A 35 0.01 -15.63 -10.91
N GLY A 36 0.64 -15.29 -9.78
CA GLY A 36 1.62 -16.15 -9.11
C GLY A 36 1.01 -17.48 -8.64
N PHE A 37 -0.19 -17.45 -8.07
CA PHE A 37 -0.84 -18.68 -7.62
C PHE A 37 -1.28 -19.59 -8.75
N LYS A 38 -1.89 -19.03 -9.81
CA LYS A 38 -2.29 -19.83 -10.97
C LYS A 38 -1.12 -20.50 -11.67
N SER A 39 0.03 -19.82 -11.78
CA SER A 39 1.21 -20.41 -12.42
C SER A 39 1.76 -21.61 -11.64
N GLU A 40 1.62 -21.60 -10.32
CA GLU A 40 2.18 -22.62 -9.44
C GLU A 40 1.22 -23.76 -9.15
N GLU A 41 -0.09 -23.50 -9.12
CA GLU A 41 -1.13 -24.51 -8.96
C GLU A 41 -1.09 -25.54 -10.10
N HIS A 42 -0.89 -25.10 -11.34
CA HIS A 42 -0.69 -25.99 -12.48
C HIS A 42 0.55 -26.88 -12.36
N ARG A 43 1.59 -26.41 -11.65
CA ARG A 43 2.85 -27.13 -11.47
C ARG A 43 2.76 -28.18 -10.35
N LEU A 44 1.94 -27.93 -9.33
CA LEU A 44 1.83 -28.77 -8.13
C LEU A 44 0.63 -29.72 -8.13
N ALA A 45 -0.27 -29.60 -9.11
CA ALA A 45 -1.44 -30.46 -9.24
C ALA A 45 -1.08 -31.95 -9.21
N GLY A 46 -1.65 -32.69 -8.25
CA GLY A 46 -1.44 -34.14 -8.09
C GLY A 46 -0.25 -34.54 -7.22
N THR A 47 0.45 -33.59 -6.59
CA THR A 47 1.55 -33.87 -5.66
C THR A 47 1.10 -33.75 -4.20
N GLN A 48 1.81 -34.42 -3.27
CA GLN A 48 1.59 -34.27 -1.82
C GLN A 48 1.85 -32.84 -1.32
N LEU A 49 2.51 -31.98 -2.11
CA LEU A 49 2.72 -30.57 -1.79
C LEU A 49 1.47 -29.69 -1.94
N ALA A 50 0.36 -30.22 -2.48
CA ALA A 50 -0.87 -29.47 -2.70
C ALA A 50 -1.48 -28.94 -1.38
N GLU A 51 -1.48 -29.73 -0.30
CA GLU A 51 -2.04 -29.30 0.99
C GLU A 51 -1.22 -28.18 1.65
N THR A 52 0.11 -28.32 1.59
CA THR A 52 1.09 -27.32 2.05
C THR A 52 0.93 -26.01 1.26
N TRP A 53 0.74 -26.10 -0.06
CA TRP A 53 0.52 -24.96 -0.95
C TRP A 53 -0.75 -24.17 -0.61
N HIS A 54 -1.90 -24.84 -0.41
CA HIS A 54 -3.14 -24.16 -0.03
C HIS A 54 -3.08 -23.47 1.34
N SER A 55 -2.20 -23.95 2.23
CA SER A 55 -1.98 -23.31 3.53
C SER A 55 -1.16 -22.03 3.38
N PHE A 56 -0.12 -22.05 2.54
CA PHE A 56 0.62 -20.85 2.16
C PHE A 56 -0.28 -19.83 1.46
N GLU A 57 -1.08 -20.25 0.48
CA GLU A 57 -2.03 -19.40 -0.24
C GLU A 57 -2.97 -18.66 0.72
N ARG A 58 -3.58 -19.36 1.68
CA ARG A 58 -4.47 -18.76 2.68
C ARG A 58 -3.77 -17.70 3.54
N LEU A 59 -2.53 -17.95 3.95
CA LEU A 59 -1.76 -16.97 4.73
C LEU A 59 -1.42 -15.73 3.90
N SER A 60 -1.03 -15.90 2.64
CA SER A 60 -0.76 -14.80 1.73
C SER A 60 -2.00 -13.96 1.43
N TRP A 61 -3.18 -14.56 1.29
CA TRP A 61 -4.44 -13.82 1.21
C TRP A 61 -4.71 -13.00 2.48
N GLY A 62 -4.42 -13.57 3.66
CA GLY A 62 -4.52 -12.81 4.93
C GLY A 62 -3.58 -11.59 4.98
N VAL A 63 -2.36 -11.72 4.45
CA VAL A 63 -1.42 -10.59 4.30
C VAL A 63 -1.98 -9.53 3.35
N PHE A 64 -2.54 -9.96 2.22
CA PHE A 64 -3.19 -9.06 1.26
C PHE A 64 -4.36 -8.29 1.89
N ASP A 65 -5.27 -8.97 2.59
CA ASP A 65 -6.43 -8.32 3.22
C ASP A 65 -5.99 -7.27 4.24
N LEU A 66 -4.95 -7.57 5.03
CA LEU A 66 -4.36 -6.61 5.97
C LEU A 66 -3.80 -5.37 5.24
N THR A 67 -3.07 -5.57 4.13
CA THR A 67 -2.47 -4.45 3.39
C THR A 67 -3.55 -3.60 2.70
N VAL A 68 -4.65 -4.21 2.24
CA VAL A 68 -5.82 -3.49 1.71
C VAL A 68 -6.50 -2.66 2.80
N ALA A 69 -6.73 -3.26 3.98
CA ALA A 69 -7.34 -2.57 5.12
C ALA A 69 -6.52 -1.33 5.53
N LEU A 70 -5.20 -1.44 5.59
CA LEU A 70 -4.31 -0.30 5.92
C LEU A 70 -4.40 0.83 4.90
N ARG A 71 -4.45 0.50 3.60
CA ARG A 71 -4.58 1.49 2.51
C ARG A 71 -5.92 2.22 2.59
N TRP A 72 -7.01 1.47 2.78
CA TRP A 72 -8.34 2.05 2.94
C TRP A 72 -8.44 2.91 4.19
N PHE A 73 -7.85 2.47 5.30
CA PHE A 73 -7.78 3.26 6.53
C PHE A 73 -7.06 4.60 6.29
N ALA A 74 -5.88 4.59 5.67
CA ALA A 74 -5.18 5.82 5.30
C ALA A 74 -5.99 6.71 4.35
N GLY A 75 -6.62 6.13 3.32
CA GLY A 75 -7.48 6.86 2.39
C GLY A 75 -8.70 7.49 3.06
N PHE A 76 -9.33 6.77 4.00
CA PHE A 76 -10.43 7.28 4.80
C PHE A 76 -10.00 8.50 5.62
N PHE A 77 -8.85 8.44 6.29
CA PHE A 77 -8.34 9.56 7.07
C PHE A 77 -8.00 10.77 6.19
N LEU A 78 -7.44 10.56 4.99
CA LEU A 78 -7.23 11.66 4.05
C LEU A 78 -8.55 12.27 3.57
N THR A 79 -9.58 11.46 3.29
CA THR A 79 -10.87 11.96 2.79
C THR A 79 -11.73 12.65 3.85
N LYS A 80 -11.67 12.21 5.11
CA LYS A 80 -12.59 12.66 6.16
C LYS A 80 -11.93 13.49 7.27
N VAL A 81 -10.62 13.37 7.47
CA VAL A 81 -9.91 14.01 8.59
C VAL A 81 -8.83 14.95 8.07
N PHE A 82 -9.16 16.24 7.98
CA PHE A 82 -8.26 17.29 7.46
C PHE A 82 -7.24 17.77 8.49
N ARG A 83 -6.40 16.85 8.98
CA ARG A 83 -5.31 17.13 9.94
C ARG A 83 -3.95 16.71 9.39
N PRO A 84 -2.83 17.31 9.83
CA PRO A 84 -1.49 16.91 9.43
C PRO A 84 -1.17 15.44 9.75
N ALA A 85 -1.80 14.92 10.82
CA ALA A 85 -1.67 13.52 11.21
C ALA A 85 -2.15 12.55 10.12
N SER A 86 -3.19 12.90 9.35
CA SER A 86 -3.69 12.07 8.25
C SER A 86 -2.68 11.96 7.10
N VAL A 87 -1.96 13.04 6.82
CA VAL A 87 -0.87 13.04 5.82
C VAL A 87 0.28 12.16 6.27
N ARG A 88 0.70 12.28 7.55
CA ARG A 88 1.75 11.43 8.13
C ARG A 88 1.34 9.95 8.09
N LEU A 89 0.10 9.64 8.47
CA LEU A 89 -0.45 8.28 8.40
C LEU A 89 -0.39 7.71 6.98
N ALA A 90 -0.80 8.48 5.98
CA ALA A 90 -0.76 8.03 4.59
C ALA A 90 0.67 7.77 4.08
N ILE A 91 1.63 8.62 4.46
CA ILE A 91 3.05 8.41 4.16
C ILE A 91 3.56 7.14 4.86
N THR A 92 3.22 6.95 6.14
CA THR A 92 3.60 5.74 6.87
C THR A 92 3.05 4.49 6.18
N VAL A 93 1.77 4.49 5.81
CA VAL A 93 1.14 3.35 5.11
C VAL A 93 1.79 3.09 3.75
N LEU A 94 2.11 4.14 2.97
CA LEU A 94 2.80 4.01 1.68
C LEU A 94 4.13 3.25 1.81
N PHE A 95 4.91 3.52 2.85
CA PHE A 95 6.19 2.84 3.08
C PHE A 95 6.03 1.49 3.76
N LEU A 96 5.07 1.36 4.68
CA LEU A 96 4.91 0.16 5.50
C LEU A 96 4.34 -1.02 4.71
N VAL A 97 3.40 -0.76 3.80
CA VAL A 97 2.68 -1.79 3.05
C VAL A 97 3.60 -2.69 2.21
N PRO A 98 4.57 -2.17 1.42
CA PRO A 98 5.53 -3.02 0.71
C PRO A 98 6.32 -3.96 1.63
N PHE A 99 6.68 -3.49 2.83
CA PHE A 99 7.36 -4.33 3.83
C PHE A 99 6.43 -5.38 4.42
N ILE A 100 5.21 -5.02 4.82
CA ILE A 100 4.23 -5.98 5.34
C ILE A 100 3.94 -7.07 4.30
N SER A 101 3.73 -6.69 3.04
CA SER A 101 3.44 -7.63 1.96
C SER A 101 4.63 -8.57 1.70
N SER A 102 5.85 -8.03 1.58
CA SER A 102 7.06 -8.81 1.33
C SER A 102 7.45 -9.70 2.51
N ILE A 103 7.57 -9.13 3.71
CA ILE A 103 7.96 -9.87 4.92
C ILE A 103 6.86 -10.84 5.32
N GLY A 104 5.60 -10.42 5.28
CA GLY A 104 4.46 -11.28 5.62
C GLY A 104 4.38 -12.52 4.74
N THR A 105 4.56 -12.35 3.43
CA THR A 105 4.62 -13.48 2.50
C THR A 105 5.84 -14.37 2.74
N GLY A 106 7.02 -13.78 2.98
CA GLY A 106 8.23 -14.53 3.31
C GLY A 106 8.13 -15.33 4.62
N VAL A 107 7.51 -14.75 5.64
CA VAL A 107 7.23 -15.43 6.93
C VAL A 107 6.22 -16.55 6.74
N ALA A 108 5.15 -16.31 5.97
CA ALA A 108 4.18 -17.35 5.63
C ALA A 108 4.86 -18.52 4.90
N PHE A 109 5.75 -18.22 3.94
CA PHE A 109 6.51 -19.24 3.22
C PHE A 109 7.42 -20.04 4.17
N TYR A 110 8.22 -19.35 5.00
CA TYR A 110 9.11 -20.00 5.96
C TYR A 110 8.36 -20.87 6.96
N HIS A 111 7.21 -20.41 7.46
CA HIS A 111 6.39 -21.18 8.40
C HIS A 111 5.90 -22.50 7.82
N ILE A 112 5.64 -22.53 6.51
CA ILE A 112 5.07 -23.68 5.81
C ILE A 112 6.14 -24.61 5.25
N TYR A 113 7.23 -24.07 4.69
CA TYR A 113 8.26 -24.83 3.97
C TYR A 113 9.58 -24.98 4.75
N GLY A 114 9.80 -24.23 5.84
CA GLY A 114 11.03 -24.26 6.63
C GLY A 114 12.24 -23.59 5.95
N GLU A 115 12.04 -22.96 4.79
CA GLU A 115 13.09 -22.35 3.98
C GLU A 115 12.77 -20.89 3.67
N TYR A 116 13.80 -20.08 3.38
CA TYR A 116 13.62 -18.69 3.01
C TYR A 116 13.17 -18.57 1.55
N MET A 117 12.10 -17.81 1.31
CA MET A 117 11.61 -17.57 -0.04
C MET A 117 12.63 -16.77 -0.87
N PRO A 118 13.09 -17.28 -2.03
CA PRO A 118 13.97 -16.55 -2.91
C PRO A 118 13.33 -15.25 -3.39
N GLY A 119 14.07 -14.13 -3.36
CA GLY A 119 13.59 -12.87 -3.94
C GLY A 119 12.63 -12.04 -3.08
N THR A 120 12.41 -12.42 -1.81
CA THR A 120 11.51 -11.69 -0.87
C THR A 120 11.79 -10.18 -0.80
N LEU A 121 13.05 -9.74 -0.93
CA LEU A 121 13.43 -8.33 -0.86
C LEU A 121 13.34 -7.59 -2.21
N GLY A 122 13.34 -8.31 -3.34
CA GLY A 122 13.44 -7.71 -4.69
C GLY A 122 12.17 -6.96 -5.12
N GLY A 123 11.00 -7.44 -4.72
CA GLY A 123 9.71 -6.82 -5.05
C GLY A 123 9.49 -5.45 -4.38
N SER A 124 10.18 -5.19 -3.26
CA SER A 124 10.00 -3.98 -2.46
C SER A 124 10.51 -2.70 -3.13
N PHE A 125 11.50 -2.78 -4.03
CA PHE A 125 12.19 -1.59 -4.53
C PHE A 125 11.29 -0.67 -5.38
N LYS A 126 10.46 -1.25 -6.27
CA LYS A 126 9.51 -0.46 -7.09
C LYS A 126 8.45 0.24 -6.22
N GLY A 127 8.00 -0.45 -5.17
CA GLY A 127 7.06 0.11 -4.18
C GLY A 127 7.66 1.30 -3.44
N LEU A 128 8.93 1.19 -3.04
CA LEU A 128 9.64 2.27 -2.33
C LEU A 128 9.84 3.52 -3.20
N VAL A 129 10.17 3.36 -4.49
CA VAL A 129 10.29 4.50 -5.41
C VAL A 129 8.95 5.22 -5.57
N SER A 130 7.87 4.46 -5.78
CA SER A 130 6.52 5.02 -5.86
C SER A 130 6.12 5.73 -4.56
N ALA A 131 6.39 5.11 -3.41
CA ALA A 131 6.14 5.70 -2.09
C ALA A 131 6.91 7.01 -1.88
N ALA A 132 8.17 7.08 -2.31
CA ALA A 132 8.98 8.29 -2.21
C ALA A 132 8.45 9.45 -3.07
N ILE A 133 7.99 9.16 -4.29
CA ILE A 133 7.36 10.15 -5.18
C ILE A 133 6.11 10.73 -4.50
N TRP A 134 5.24 9.86 -3.99
CA TRP A 134 4.01 10.30 -3.33
C TRP A 134 4.25 11.00 -2.00
N ALA A 135 5.20 10.54 -1.20
CA ALA A 135 5.57 11.21 0.05
C ALA A 135 6.13 12.62 -0.22
N THR A 136 6.93 12.78 -1.28
CA THR A 136 7.43 14.09 -1.70
C THR A 136 6.27 15.00 -2.12
N TYR A 137 5.32 14.49 -2.91
CA TYR A 137 4.12 15.22 -3.30
C TYR A 137 3.30 15.66 -2.08
N LEU A 138 3.01 14.75 -1.15
CA LEU A 138 2.22 15.03 0.06
C LEU A 138 2.88 16.07 0.96
N ASN A 139 4.20 16.06 1.10
CA ASN A 139 4.91 17.02 1.94
C ASN A 139 5.09 18.40 1.28
N ARG A 140 5.28 18.47 -0.04
CA ARG A 140 5.62 19.73 -0.73
C ARG A 140 4.44 20.41 -1.43
N SER A 141 3.34 19.72 -1.68
CA SER A 141 2.20 20.27 -2.42
C SER A 141 1.54 21.42 -1.64
N LYS A 142 1.48 22.60 -2.27
CA LYS A 142 0.74 23.76 -1.74
C LYS A 142 -0.72 23.42 -1.44
N ARG A 143 -1.35 22.59 -2.26
CA ARG A 143 -2.73 22.14 -2.06
C ARG A 143 -2.85 21.28 -0.79
N VAL A 144 -1.93 20.34 -0.57
CA VAL A 144 -1.96 19.51 0.65
C VAL A 144 -1.75 20.37 1.90
N ARG A 145 -0.81 21.33 1.85
CA ARG A 145 -0.63 22.30 2.95
C ARG A 145 -1.91 23.10 3.21
N ASN A 146 -2.53 23.63 2.16
CA ASN A 146 -3.78 24.40 2.28
C ASN A 146 -4.99 23.55 2.73
N THR A 147 -4.97 22.23 2.54
CA THR A 147 -6.08 21.36 2.96
C THR A 147 -5.90 20.84 4.40
N TYR A 148 -4.68 20.50 4.80
CA TYR A 148 -4.44 19.78 6.07
C TYR A 148 -3.74 20.63 7.15
N TYR A 149 -3.19 21.79 6.82
CA TYR A 149 -2.40 22.62 7.75
C TYR A 149 -3.00 24.00 8.00
N THR A 150 -4.19 24.28 7.45
CA THR A 150 -4.92 25.54 7.71
C THR A 150 -5.45 25.55 9.13
N GLY A 151 -4.64 26.06 10.07
CA GLY A 151 -4.90 26.06 11.51
C GLY A 151 -3.65 25.79 12.34
N VAL A 152 -2.58 25.29 11.73
CA VAL A 152 -1.26 25.21 12.36
C VAL A 152 -0.60 26.58 12.14
N LYS A 153 -0.46 27.38 13.20
CA LYS A 153 0.37 28.60 13.14
C LYS A 153 1.78 28.16 12.73
N ALA A 154 2.32 28.84 11.71
CA ALA A 154 3.71 28.66 11.35
C ALA A 154 4.52 29.36 12.44
N ASP A 155 5.03 28.58 13.38
CA ASP A 155 6.05 29.01 14.33
C ASP A 155 7.41 29.06 13.63
#